data_AF-A0A925I2C4-F1
#
_entry.id   AF-A0A925I2C4-F1
#
_cell.length_a   1.000
_cell.length_b   1.000
_cell.length_c   1.000
_cell.angle_alpha   90.00
_cell.angle_beta   90.00
_cell.angle_gamma   90.00
#
_symmetry.space_group_name_H-M   'P 1'
#
loop_
_entity.id
_entity.type
_entity.pdbx_description
1 polymer ?
#
loop_
_entity_poly.entity_id
_entity_poly.type
_entity_poly.pdbx_seq_one_letter_code
_entity_poly.pdbx_strand_id
1 'polypeptide(L)'
;YLPWRDYGDLPHVADGGFWQFQRHIYLSPFYYIDYTLAQTCALQLWVRSQRDPAGTLAAYHALCVRGGQAPFQQLAKGAGLVSPFHAGCLRDVVAKAKEALAV
;
A
#
# COMPACT_ATOMS: atom_id res chain seq x y z
N TYR A 1 -1.77 12.60 1.97
CA TYR A 1 -2.20 13.94 1.56
C TYR A 1 -3.23 14.42 2.57
N LEU A 2 -2.97 15.52 3.29
CA LEU A 2 -3.87 16.08 4.30
C LEU A 2 -4.35 17.46 3.82
N PRO A 3 -5.26 17.53 2.84
CA PRO A 3 -5.64 18.78 2.17
C PRO A 3 -6.27 19.83 3.09
N TRP A 4 -6.79 19.41 4.26
CA TRP A 4 -7.40 20.29 5.25
C TRP A 4 -6.40 20.88 6.26
N ARG A 5 -5.11 20.57 6.13
CA ARG A 5 -4.10 21.00 7.09
C ARG A 5 -3.57 22.38 6.72
N ASP A 6 -3.90 23.36 7.56
CA ASP A 6 -3.33 24.71 7.51
C ASP A 6 -2.02 24.75 8.31
N TYR A 7 -0.94 25.23 7.67
CA TYR A 7 0.37 25.40 8.30
C TYR A 7 0.60 26.84 8.79
N GLY A 8 -0.41 27.71 8.65
CA GLY A 8 -0.37 29.11 9.03
C GLY A 8 0.78 29.84 8.34
N ASP A 9 1.43 30.73 9.08
CA ASP A 9 2.48 31.61 8.58
C ASP A 9 3.88 30.98 8.54
N LEU A 10 3.99 29.64 8.45
CA LEU A 10 5.28 28.96 8.38
C LEU A 10 5.86 29.03 6.94
N PRO A 11 6.80 29.94 6.62
CA PRO A 11 7.21 30.20 5.24
C PRO A 11 7.90 28.99 4.62
N HIS A 12 8.69 28.29 5.44
CA HIS A 12 9.44 27.09 5.04
C HIS A 12 8.55 25.94 4.53
N VAL A 13 7.30 25.83 5.01
CA VAL A 13 6.40 24.78 4.53
C VAL A 13 5.90 25.09 3.12
N ALA A 14 5.54 26.35 2.89
CA ALA A 14 5.08 26.85 1.59
C ALA A 14 6.20 26.80 0.53
N ASP A 15 7.45 27.02 0.94
CA ASP A 15 8.63 26.98 0.06
C ASP A 15 9.17 25.56 -0.22
N GLY A 16 8.35 24.52 0.02
CA GLY A 16 8.69 23.13 -0.30
C GLY A 16 9.34 22.33 0.84
N GLY A 17 9.38 22.87 2.06
CA GLY A 17 9.91 22.18 3.25
C GLY A 17 9.00 21.08 3.82
N PHE A 18 7.84 20.82 3.23
CA PHE A 18 6.84 19.90 3.80
C PHE A 18 7.37 18.47 4.05
N TRP A 19 8.27 17.97 3.21
CA TRP A 19 8.86 16.63 3.37
C TRP A 19 9.58 16.45 4.71
N GLN A 20 10.05 17.54 5.34
CA GLN A 20 10.77 17.47 6.61
C GLN A 20 9.90 16.99 7.77
N PHE A 21 8.58 17.09 7.65
CA PHE A 21 7.65 16.51 8.62
C PHE A 21 7.54 14.98 8.48
N GLN A 22 8.06 14.38 7.41
CA GLN A 22 8.02 12.95 7.19
C GLN A 22 9.17 12.26 7.95
N ARG A 23 8.90 11.87 9.21
CA ARG A 23 9.88 11.21 10.10
C ARG A 23 10.62 10.03 9.45
N HIS A 24 9.95 9.27 8.58
CA HIS A 24 10.56 8.13 7.88
C HIS A 24 11.81 8.54 7.08
N ILE A 25 11.88 9.76 6.53
CA ILE A 25 13.05 10.23 5.80
C ILE A 25 14.28 10.30 6.72
N TYR A 26 14.10 10.70 7.97
CA TYR A 26 15.19 10.84 8.95
C TYR A 26 15.49 9.56 9.73
N LEU A 27 14.46 8.81 10.12
CA LEU A 27 14.60 7.68 11.03
C LEU A 27 14.77 6.34 10.31
N SER A 28 14.27 6.21 9.08
CA SER A 28 14.28 4.95 8.33
C SER A 28 14.32 5.23 6.83
N PRO A 29 15.48 5.63 6.29
CA PRO A 29 15.63 5.95 4.87
C PRO A 29 15.08 4.84 3.97
N PHE A 30 14.46 5.22 2.86
CA PHE A 30 13.82 4.34 1.88
C PHE A 30 12.58 3.54 2.33
N TYR A 31 12.29 3.42 3.62
CA TYR A 31 11.13 2.65 4.15
C TYR A 31 9.76 3.10 3.60
N TYR A 32 9.63 4.36 3.17
CA TYR A 32 8.32 4.89 2.79
C TYR A 32 7.75 4.25 1.51
N ILE A 33 8.61 3.69 0.65
CA ILE A 33 8.15 3.01 -0.58
C ILE A 33 7.38 1.73 -0.26
N ASP A 34 7.73 1.05 0.84
CA ASP A 34 7.11 -0.20 1.28
C ASP A 34 5.60 -0.04 1.48
N TYR A 35 5.11 1.12 1.92
CA TYR A 35 3.68 1.40 2.01
C TYR A 35 2.98 1.29 0.66
N THR A 36 3.58 1.78 -0.42
CA THR A 36 2.97 1.74 -1.76
C THR A 36 2.97 0.32 -2.34
N LEU A 37 4.03 -0.46 -2.07
CA LEU A 37 4.12 -1.87 -2.45
C LEU A 37 3.08 -2.69 -1.67
N ALA A 38 2.98 -2.49 -0.36
CA ALA A 38 2.00 -3.14 0.50
C ALA A 38 0.56 -2.73 0.15
N GLN A 39 0.31 -1.46 -0.18
CA GLN A 39 -1.00 -0.98 -0.62
C GLN A 39 -1.46 -1.68 -1.90
N THR A 40 -0.54 -1.92 -2.84
CA THR A 40 -0.86 -2.67 -4.07
C THR A 40 -1.29 -4.09 -3.74
N CYS A 41 -0.60 -4.77 -2.80
CA CYS A 41 -1.01 -6.09 -2.31
C CYS A 41 -2.35 -6.06 -1.54
N ALA A 42 -2.57 -5.05 -0.70
CA ALA A 42 -3.80 -4.88 0.07
C ALA A 42 -5.01 -4.66 -0.84
N LEU A 43 -4.86 -3.87 -1.91
CA LEU A 43 -5.93 -3.69 -2.90
C LEU A 43 -6.25 -4.99 -3.66
N GLN A 44 -5.27 -5.86 -3.92
CA GLN A 44 -5.56 -7.18 -4.50
C GLN A 44 -6.39 -8.04 -3.55
N LEU A 45 -6.06 -8.05 -2.25
CA LEU A 45 -6.85 -8.73 -1.23
C LEU A 45 -8.27 -8.14 -1.15
N TRP A 46 -8.40 -6.81 -1.16
CA TRP A 46 -9.71 -6.15 -1.19
C TRP A 46 -10.54 -6.54 -2.43
N VAL A 47 -9.97 -6.48 -3.63
CA VAL A 47 -10.66 -6.91 -4.87
C VAL A 47 -11.11 -8.37 -4.78
N ARG A 48 -10.27 -9.25 -4.22
CA ARG A 48 -10.61 -10.66 -4.00
C ARG A 48 -11.73 -10.81 -2.96
N SER A 49 -11.71 -10.04 -1.87
CA SER A 49 -12.73 -10.11 -0.82
C SER A 49 -14.10 -9.67 -1.30
N GLN A 50 -14.21 -8.81 -2.32
CA GLN A 50 -15.51 -8.47 -2.93
C GLN A 50 -16.23 -9.69 -3.55
N ARG A 51 -15.51 -10.78 -3.83
CA ARG A 51 -16.05 -12.00 -4.45
C ARG A 51 -16.05 -13.20 -3.51
N ASP A 52 -14.98 -13.34 -2.73
CA ASP A 52 -14.77 -14.45 -1.79
C ASP A 52 -14.15 -13.93 -0.48
N PRO A 53 -14.97 -13.37 0.43
CA PRO A 53 -14.48 -12.82 1.70
C PRO A 53 -13.79 -13.88 2.57
N ALA A 54 -14.41 -15.06 2.71
CA ALA A 54 -13.93 -16.12 3.58
C ALA A 54 -12.61 -16.72 3.11
N GLY A 55 -12.49 -17.04 1.82
CA GLY A 55 -11.24 -17.55 1.26
C GLY A 55 -10.14 -16.49 1.20
N THR A 56 -10.48 -15.22 1.04
CA THR A 56 -9.51 -14.12 1.14
C THR A 56 -8.95 -13.99 2.56
N LEU A 57 -9.82 -14.03 3.59
CA LEU A 57 -9.39 -13.97 4.98
C LEU A 57 -8.51 -15.19 5.34
N ALA A 58 -8.86 -16.38 4.87
CA ALA A 58 -8.05 -17.58 5.08
C ALA A 58 -6.65 -17.46 4.44
N ALA A 59 -6.57 -16.93 3.22
CA ALA A 59 -5.29 -16.68 2.54
C ALA A 59 -4.45 -15.61 3.27
N TYR A 60 -5.08 -14.54 3.75
CA TYR A 60 -4.42 -13.51 4.56
C TYR A 60 -3.89 -14.07 5.89
N HIS A 61 -4.69 -14.87 6.59
CA HIS A 61 -4.26 -15.52 7.84
C HIS A 61 -3.07 -16.45 7.60
N ALA A 62 -3.10 -17.26 6.52
CA ALA A 62 -1.97 -18.11 6.15
C ALA A 62 -0.69 -17.29 5.85
N LEU A 63 -0.83 -16.12 5.22
CA LEU A 63 0.29 -15.18 5.04
C LEU A 63 0.84 -14.69 6.39
N CYS A 64 -0.02 -14.29 7.34
CA CYS A 64 0.40 -13.84 8.66
C CYS A 64 1.15 -14.93 9.45
N VAL A 65 0.69 -16.18 9.39
CA VAL A 65 1.35 -17.31 10.05
C VAL A 65 2.79 -17.52 9.55
N ARG A 66 3.06 -17.24 8.27
CA ARG A 66 4.43 -17.34 7.71
C ARG A 66 5.37 -16.26 8.24
N GLY A 67 4.87 -15.12 8.70
CA GLY A 67 5.69 -14.00 9.20
C GLY A 67 6.86 -13.66 8.26
N GLY A 68 8.07 -13.56 8.82
CA GLY A 68 9.31 -13.26 8.09
C GLY A 68 10.04 -14.47 7.50
N GLN A 69 9.39 -15.64 7.36
CA GLN A 69 10.05 -16.88 6.95
C GLN A 69 10.51 -16.91 5.48
N ALA A 70 10.15 -15.91 4.66
CA ALA A 70 10.54 -15.85 3.26
C ALA A 70 10.65 -14.41 2.74
N PRO A 71 11.36 -14.17 1.63
CA PRO A 71 11.40 -12.87 0.97
C PRO A 71 10.02 -12.41 0.50
N PHE A 72 9.83 -11.09 0.40
CA PHE A 72 8.59 -10.42 -0.01
C PHE A 72 7.89 -11.07 -1.21
N GLN A 73 8.62 -11.30 -2.31
CA GLN A 73 8.04 -11.87 -3.53
C GLN A 73 7.49 -13.29 -3.32
N GLN A 74 8.13 -14.09 -2.46
CA GLN A 74 7.68 -15.45 -2.15
C GLN A 74 6.50 -15.46 -1.16
N LEU A 75 6.46 -14.48 -0.24
CA LEU A 75 5.31 -14.27 0.63
C LEU A 75 4.07 -13.87 -0.18
N ALA A 76 4.21 -12.85 -1.04
CA ALA A 76 3.14 -12.39 -1.92
C ALA A 76 2.63 -13.50 -2.84
N LYS A 77 3.53 -14.23 -3.53
CA LYS A 77 3.16 -15.37 -4.37
C LYS A 77 2.45 -16.47 -3.58
N GLY A 78 2.92 -16.79 -2.37
CA GLY A 78 2.30 -17.79 -1.51
C GLY A 78 0.89 -17.41 -1.02
N ALA A 79 0.58 -16.11 -0.93
CA ALA A 79 -0.76 -15.61 -0.65
C ALA A 79 -1.65 -15.53 -1.90
N GLY A 80 -1.16 -15.97 -3.07
CA GLY A 80 -1.86 -15.87 -4.35
C GLY A 80 -1.92 -14.46 -4.92
N LEU A 81 -1.02 -13.57 -4.50
CA LEU A 81 -0.93 -12.19 -4.98
C LEU A 81 0.04 -12.08 -6.15
N VAL A 82 -0.29 -11.18 -7.08
CA VAL A 82 0.61 -10.75 -8.15
C VAL A 82 1.61 -9.76 -7.58
N SER A 83 2.89 -9.89 -7.95
CA SER A 83 3.93 -8.97 -7.51
C SER A 83 3.60 -7.53 -7.96
N PRO A 84 3.75 -6.51 -7.09
CA PRO A 84 3.54 -5.12 -7.49
C PRO A 84 4.53 -4.63 -8.56
N PHE A 85 5.64 -5.35 -8.77
CA PHE A 85 6.60 -5.09 -9.85
C PHE A 85 6.19 -5.70 -11.19
N HIS A 86 5.15 -6.54 -11.22
CA HIS A 86 4.65 -7.11 -12.46
C HIS A 86 3.87 -6.06 -13.25
N ALA A 87 4.15 -5.97 -14.54
CA ALA A 87 3.48 -5.04 -15.43
C ALA A 87 1.95 -5.25 -15.38
N GLY A 88 1.20 -4.16 -15.23
CA GLY A 88 -0.26 -4.20 -15.13
C GLY A 88 -0.83 -4.40 -13.73
N CYS A 89 -0.09 -4.98 -12.78
CA CYS A 89 -0.60 -5.26 -11.42
C CYS A 89 -1.19 -4.01 -10.75
N LEU A 90 -0.41 -2.92 -10.70
CA LEU A 90 -0.86 -1.66 -10.11
C LEU A 90 -2.03 -1.03 -10.88
N ARG A 91 -1.97 -1.06 -12.22
CA ARG A 91 -3.03 -0.52 -13.09
C ARG A 91 -4.37 -1.18 -12.80
N ASP A 92 -4.38 -2.51 -12.70
CA ASP A 92 -5.60 -3.29 -12.58
C ASP A 92 -6.29 -3.07 -11.22
N VAL A 93 -5.51 -3.00 -10.12
CA VAL A 93 -6.09 -2.71 -8.80
C VAL A 93 -6.54 -1.25 -8.65
N VAL A 94 -5.82 -0.30 -9.26
CA VAL A 94 -6.21 1.11 -9.27
C VAL A 94 -7.49 1.30 -10.08
N ALA A 95 -7.67 0.59 -11.20
CA ALA A 95 -8.91 0.63 -11.97
C ALA A 95 -10.11 0.21 -11.10
N LYS A 96 -9.97 -0.90 -10.34
CA LYS A 96 -11.03 -1.36 -9.43
C LYS A 96 -11.31 -0.38 -8.29
N ALA A 97 -10.26 0.22 -7.71
CA ALA A 97 -10.44 1.24 -6.69
C ALA A 97 -11.15 2.49 -7.24
N LYS A 98 -10.81 2.93 -8.46
CA LYS A 98 -11.49 4.05 -9.13
C LYS A 98 -12.97 3.74 -9.40
N GLU A 99 -13.29 2.55 -9.89
CA GLU A 99 -14.69 2.11 -10.08
C GLU A 99 -15.47 2.18 -8.76
N ALA A 100 -14.88 1.75 -7.64
CA ALA A 100 -15.55 1.80 -6.33
C ALA A 100 -15.70 3.21 -5.74
N LEU A 101 -14.86 4.16 -6.16
CA LEU A 101 -14.90 5.56 -5.73
C LEU A 101 -15.70 6.46 -6.67
N ALA A 102 -16.10 5.97 -7.84
CA ALA A 102 -16.97 6.68 -8.76
C ALA A 102 -18.39 6.74 -8.15
N VAL A 103 -18.62 7.78 -7.36
CA VAL A 103 -19.94 8.23 -6.89
C VAL A 103 -20.56 9.12 -7.95
#